data_AF-A0A319CQD6-F1
#
_entry.id   AF-A0A319CQD6-F1
#
_cell.length_a   1.000
_cell.length_b   1.000
_cell.length_c   1.000
_cell.angle_alpha   90.00
_cell.angle_beta   90.00
_cell.angle_gamma   90.00
#
_symmetry.space_group_name_H-M   'P 1'
#
loop_
_entity.id
_entity.type
_entity.pdbx_description
1 polymer ?
#
loop_
_entity_poly.entity_id
_entity_poly.type
_entity_poly.pdbx_seq_one_letter_code
_entity_poly.pdbx_strand_id
1 'polypeptide(L)'
;MVGWLMNDDEKNDTGKLHVHISQNRHEIFITFVEYDARYLAYLKNPPVKNEVSKPGNSQSKPSASQAPETGVPSFLTMHQYGPWDTQQRSHMKNLGPILLAIALYAEGEVRARPRSQRG
;
A
#
# COMPACT_ATOMS: atom_id res chain seq x y z
N MET A 1 9.87 0.46 -8.08
CA MET A 1 9.33 -0.32 -6.95
C MET A 1 7.80 -0.31 -7.03
N VAL A 2 7.20 -1.12 -7.93
CA VAL A 2 5.73 -1.25 -8.11
C VAL A 2 5.34 -2.65 -8.65
N GLY A 3 6.29 -3.46 -9.13
CA GLY A 3 5.98 -4.72 -9.83
C GLY A 3 5.40 -5.85 -8.98
N TRP A 4 5.51 -5.80 -7.65
CA TRP A 4 5.02 -6.90 -6.79
C TRP A 4 3.55 -6.76 -6.38
N LEU A 5 2.95 -5.57 -6.55
CA LEU A 5 1.54 -5.30 -6.23
C LEU A 5 0.58 -5.72 -7.37
N MET A 6 1.11 -5.95 -8.57
CA MET A 6 0.35 -6.35 -9.75
C MET A 6 -0.03 -7.84 -9.78
N ASN A 7 0.41 -8.64 -8.80
CA ASN A 7 0.16 -10.09 -8.78
C ASN A 7 -1.12 -10.49 -8.00
N ASP A 8 -2.00 -9.52 -7.74
CA ASP A 8 -3.30 -9.76 -7.12
C ASP A 8 -4.34 -10.09 -8.20
N ASP A 9 -4.41 -11.37 -8.55
CA ASP A 9 -5.56 -11.92 -9.28
C ASP A 9 -6.83 -11.71 -8.45
N GLU A 10 -7.85 -11.13 -9.09
CA GLU A 10 -9.18 -10.78 -8.55
C GLU A 10 -9.93 -11.94 -7.86
N LYS A 11 -9.42 -13.17 -7.95
CA LYS A 11 -9.97 -14.35 -7.27
C LYS A 11 -9.47 -14.53 -5.84
N ASN A 12 -8.56 -13.69 -5.35
CA ASN A 12 -8.00 -13.79 -4.01
C ASN A 12 -8.40 -12.57 -3.16
N ASP A 13 -9.69 -12.42 -2.91
CA ASP A 13 -10.27 -11.47 -1.95
C ASP A 13 -10.02 -11.89 -0.48
N THR A 14 -8.84 -12.43 -0.21
CA THR A 14 -8.46 -12.97 1.10
C THR A 14 -7.45 -12.03 1.72
N GLY A 15 -7.91 -10.88 2.25
CA GLY A 15 -7.24 -10.09 3.29
C GLY A 15 -5.71 -10.11 3.28
N LYS A 16 -5.08 -9.98 2.10
CA LYS A 16 -3.64 -10.23 1.97
C LYS A 16 -2.91 -9.07 2.62
N LEU A 17 -2.16 -9.39 3.66
CA LEU A 17 -1.29 -8.44 4.33
C LEU A 17 -0.19 -8.01 3.34
N HIS A 18 -0.29 -6.80 2.79
CA HIS A 18 0.73 -6.24 1.91
C HIS A 18 1.78 -5.51 2.75
N VAL A 19 2.93 -6.16 2.91
CA VAL A 19 4.06 -5.61 3.66
C VAL A 19 5.21 -5.31 2.71
N HIS A 20 5.76 -4.11 2.81
CA HIS A 20 7.03 -3.73 2.23
C HIS A 20 8.04 -3.48 3.34
N ILE A 21 9.17 -4.18 3.29
CA ILE A 21 10.29 -3.93 4.20
C ILE A 21 11.37 -3.21 3.40
N SER A 22 11.80 -2.05 3.87
CA SER A 22 12.90 -1.29 3.28
C SER A 22 14.00 -1.07 4.31
N GLN A 23 15.23 -0.97 3.82
CA GLN A 23 16.40 -0.76 4.66
C GLN A 23 17.32 0.29 4.01
N ASN A 24 17.84 1.20 4.84
CA ASN A 24 19.01 2.03 4.55
C ASN A 24 20.20 1.57 5.44
N ARG A 25 21.35 2.25 5.39
CA ARG A 25 22.61 1.85 6.05
C ARG A 25 22.42 1.19 7.42
N HIS A 26 21.70 1.85 8.33
CA HIS A 26 21.43 1.31 9.66
C HIS A 26 19.96 1.35 10.04
N GLU A 27 19.04 1.70 9.14
CA GLU A 27 17.63 1.93 9.50
C GLU A 27 16.74 1.00 8.69
N ILE A 28 15.82 0.33 9.37
CA ILE A 28 14.78 -0.48 8.74
C ILE A 28 13.43 0.23 8.90
N PHE A 29 12.60 0.15 7.86
CA PHE A 29 11.22 0.60 7.85
C PHE A 29 10.30 -0.54 7.40
N ILE A 30 9.11 -0.60 7.99
CA ILE A 30 8.06 -1.53 7.59
C ILE A 30 6.87 -0.71 7.14
N THR A 31 6.39 -0.94 5.93
CA THR A 31 5.23 -0.26 5.36
C THR A 31 4.12 -1.26 5.07
N PHE A 32 2.96 -1.05 5.66
CA PHE A 32 1.73 -1.79 5.33
C PHE A 32 0.92 -1.02 4.31
N VAL A 33 0.36 -1.72 3.34
CA VAL A 33 -0.36 -1.11 2.22
C VAL A 33 -1.81 -1.56 2.22
N GLU A 34 -2.72 -0.60 2.23
CA GLU A 34 -4.15 -0.81 2.03
C GLU A 34 -4.56 -0.16 0.71
N TYR A 35 -5.32 -0.89 -0.11
CA TYR A 35 -5.91 -0.36 -1.33
C TYR A 35 -7.26 -1.01 -1.59
N ASP A 36 -8.07 -0.33 -2.38
CA ASP A 36 -9.37 -0.85 -2.80
C ASP A 36 -9.40 -1.17 -4.30
N ALA A 37 -10.55 -1.66 -4.77
CA ALA A 37 -10.76 -2.04 -6.16
C ALA A 37 -10.48 -0.89 -7.16
N ARG A 38 -10.54 0.38 -6.74
CA ARG A 38 -10.23 1.53 -7.60
C ARG A 38 -8.75 1.58 -7.94
N TYR A 39 -7.88 1.13 -7.03
CA TYR A 39 -6.46 0.98 -7.33
C TYR A 39 -6.21 -0.09 -8.38
N LEU A 40 -6.88 -1.24 -8.26
CA LEU A 40 -6.80 -2.32 -9.26
C LEU A 40 -7.32 -1.84 -10.63
N ALA A 41 -8.43 -1.11 -10.65
CA ALA A 41 -8.97 -0.51 -11.86
C ALA A 41 -8.00 0.49 -12.49
N TYR A 42 -7.33 1.33 -11.68
CA TYR A 42 -6.28 2.24 -12.13
C TYR A 42 -5.09 1.50 -12.74
N LEU A 43 -4.63 0.41 -12.13
CA LEU A 43 -3.51 -0.38 -12.66
C LEU A 43 -3.87 -1.07 -13.99
N LYS A 44 -5.12 -1.54 -14.13
CA LYS A 44 -5.60 -2.19 -15.36
C LYS A 44 -5.80 -1.22 -16.51
N ASN A 45 -6.36 -0.05 -16.22
CA ASN A 45 -6.67 0.98 -17.21
C ASN A 45 -6.09 2.32 -16.72
N PRO A 46 -4.76 2.53 -16.81
CA PRO A 46 -4.17 3.79 -16.44
C PRO A 46 -4.77 4.89 -17.32
N PRO A 47 -5.25 6.01 -16.75
CA PRO A 47 -5.81 7.09 -17.53
C PRO A 47 -4.74 7.55 -18.53
N VAL A 48 -5.07 7.46 -19.83
CA VAL A 48 -4.25 8.02 -20.90
C VAL A 48 -4.10 9.50 -20.58
N LYS A 49 -2.87 10.01 -20.55
CA LYS A 49 -2.53 11.41 -20.24
C LYS A 49 -3.02 12.38 -21.32
N ASN A 50 -4.31 12.42 -21.58
CA ASN A 50 -4.95 13.43 -22.41
C ASN A 50 -6.12 13.95 -21.58
N GLU A 51 -5.88 15.04 -20.86
CA GLU A 51 -6.76 16.20 -20.69
C GLU A 51 -6.38 16.96 -19.42
N VAL A 52 -5.44 17.88 -19.58
CA VAL A 52 -5.50 19.15 -18.85
C VAL A 52 -6.83 19.78 -19.26
N SER A 53 -7.87 19.50 -18.49
CA SER A 53 -9.14 20.20 -18.57
C SER A 53 -8.85 21.68 -18.31
N LYS A 54 -8.93 22.48 -19.36
CA LYS A 54 -8.95 23.94 -19.25
C LYS A 54 -10.10 24.33 -18.30
N PRO A 55 -9.92 25.26 -17.35
CA PRO A 55 -11.04 25.73 -16.56
C PRO A 55 -11.92 26.65 -17.43
N GLY A 56 -13.05 26.11 -17.87
CA GLY A 56 -14.16 26.90 -18.43
C GLY A 56 -15.00 27.47 -17.30
N ASN A 57 -15.20 28.79 -17.33
CA ASN A 57 -15.99 29.58 -16.39
C ASN A 57 -17.34 28.95 -16.02
N SER A 58 -17.64 28.93 -14.72
CA SER A 58 -18.97 29.22 -14.19
C SER A 58 -18.85 29.68 -12.74
N GLN A 59 -19.18 30.95 -12.52
CA GLN A 59 -19.24 31.61 -11.22
C GLN A 59 -20.30 30.95 -10.32
N SER A 60 -19.90 30.58 -9.10
CA SER A 60 -20.68 30.86 -7.89
C SER A 60 -19.76 30.89 -6.67
N LYS A 61 -19.78 32.02 -5.95
CA LYS A 61 -19.25 32.22 -4.58
C LYS A 61 -20.49 32.33 -3.68
N PRO A 62 -20.55 31.87 -2.42
CA PRO A 62 -19.63 32.17 -1.30
C PRO A 62 -19.18 30.87 -0.56
N SER A 63 -18.21 30.80 0.34
CA SER A 63 -18.06 31.49 1.63
C SER A 63 -16.78 30.97 2.32
N ALA A 64 -16.27 31.72 3.28
CA ALA A 64 -15.02 31.44 3.99
C ALA A 64 -15.04 30.16 4.85
N SER A 65 -13.85 29.56 4.98
CA SER A 65 -13.46 28.52 5.94
C SER A 65 -13.92 27.08 5.67
N GLN A 66 -13.06 26.27 5.03
CA GLN A 66 -12.65 24.91 5.46
C GLN A 66 -11.96 24.16 4.30
N ALA A 67 -10.80 23.56 4.61
CA ALA A 67 -10.08 22.49 3.88
C ALA A 67 -9.69 22.70 2.39
N PRO A 68 -8.60 22.05 1.89
CA PRO A 68 -8.30 22.06 0.46
C PRO A 68 -9.27 21.12 -0.28
N GLU A 69 -10.18 21.72 -1.03
CA GLU A 69 -11.09 21.08 -1.99
C GLU A 69 -10.30 20.56 -3.21
N THR A 70 -10.23 19.24 -3.44
CA THR A 70 -10.24 18.58 -4.77
C THR A 70 -10.19 17.04 -4.62
N GLY A 71 -11.31 16.47 -4.19
CA GLY A 71 -12.00 15.26 -4.66
C GLY A 71 -11.32 14.08 -5.38
N VAL A 72 -10.02 13.84 -5.31
CA VAL A 72 -9.45 12.55 -5.71
C VAL A 72 -9.46 11.66 -4.47
N PRO A 73 -10.38 10.68 -4.36
CA PRO A 73 -10.36 9.79 -3.22
C PRO A 73 -9.06 8.99 -3.21
N SER A 74 -8.37 8.95 -2.07
CA SER A 74 -7.21 8.08 -1.89
C SER A 74 -7.65 6.62 -2.10
N PHE A 75 -7.10 5.99 -3.13
CA PHE A 75 -7.34 4.57 -3.44
C PHE A 75 -6.21 3.66 -2.90
N LEU A 76 -5.16 4.26 -2.34
CA LEU A 76 -3.97 3.60 -1.80
C LEU A 76 -3.51 4.35 -0.54
N THR A 77 -3.36 3.64 0.57
CA THR A 77 -2.88 4.16 1.85
C THR A 77 -1.69 3.32 2.30
N MET A 78 -0.59 3.99 2.66
CA MET A 78 0.64 3.36 3.13
C MET A 78 0.92 3.75 4.58
N HIS A 79 0.90 2.77 5.48
CA HIS A 79 1.24 2.94 6.89
C HIS A 79 2.68 2.53 7.13
N GLN A 80 3.57 3.50 7.30
CA GLN A 80 4.99 3.26 7.54
C GLN A 80 5.34 3.34 9.03
N TYR A 81 6.13 2.38 9.50
CA TYR A 81 6.64 2.26 10.86
C TYR A 81 8.17 2.20 10.84
N GLY A 82 8.80 2.67 11.93
CA GLY A 82 10.25 2.82 12.08
C GLY A 82 10.64 4.26 12.43
N PRO A 83 11.94 4.60 12.37
CA PRO A 83 13.06 3.75 11.98
C PRO A 83 13.49 2.79 13.10
N TRP A 84 13.84 1.55 12.73
CA TRP A 84 14.59 0.66 13.61
C TRP A 84 16.09 0.70 13.26
N ASP A 85 16.87 1.29 14.16
CA ASP A 85 18.34 1.26 14.09
C ASP A 85 18.92 -0.15 14.35
N THR A 86 19.56 -0.71 13.33
CA THR A 86 20.23 -2.03 13.34
C THR A 86 21.42 -2.13 14.28
N GLN A 87 22.05 -1.00 14.65
CA GLN A 87 23.16 -0.97 15.60
C GLN A 87 22.66 -0.98 17.05
N GLN A 88 21.37 -0.71 17.26
CA GLN A 88 20.75 -0.73 18.58
C GLN A 88 20.12 -2.07 18.89
N ARG A 89 20.70 -2.78 19.86
CA ARG A 89 20.21 -4.10 20.30
C ARG A 89 18.75 -4.08 20.75
N SER A 90 18.30 -3.01 21.41
CA SER A 90 16.90 -2.84 21.85
C SER A 90 15.94 -2.80 20.67
N HIS A 91 16.29 -2.09 19.60
CA HIS A 91 15.51 -2.04 18.37
C HIS A 91 15.42 -3.41 17.71
N MET A 92 16.54 -4.11 17.58
CA MET A 92 16.56 -5.46 16.99
C MET A 92 15.81 -6.50 17.84
N LYS A 93 15.81 -6.34 19.18
CA LYS A 93 15.04 -7.18 20.09
C LYS A 93 13.53 -7.04 19.86
N ASN A 94 13.06 -5.84 19.51
CA ASN A 94 11.64 -5.58 19.21
C ASN A 94 11.29 -5.92 17.75
N LEU A 95 12.18 -5.60 16.81
CA LEU A 95 11.96 -5.79 15.38
C LEU A 95 11.96 -7.27 14.98
N GLY A 96 12.87 -8.07 15.54
CA GLY A 96 13.00 -9.49 15.19
C GLY A 96 11.68 -10.28 15.33
N PRO A 97 10.99 -10.22 16.47
CA PRO A 97 9.68 -10.86 16.64
C PRO A 97 8.61 -10.36 15.67
N ILE A 98 8.60 -9.06 15.32
CA ILE A 98 7.63 -8.50 14.35
C ILE A 98 7.87 -9.11 12.97
N LEU A 99 9.12 -9.12 12.50
CA LEU A 99 9.48 -9.72 11.22
C LEU A 99 9.18 -11.22 11.17
N LEU A 100 9.44 -11.93 12.27
CA LEU A 100 9.12 -13.35 12.39
C LEU A 100 7.60 -13.59 12.31
N ALA A 101 6.79 -12.79 13.01
CA ALA A 101 5.34 -12.91 12.97
C ALA A 101 4.80 -12.67 11.55
N ILE A 102 5.32 -11.67 10.82
CA ILE A 102 4.96 -11.40 9.43
C ILE A 102 5.33 -12.60 8.53
N ALA A 103 6.53 -13.17 8.70
CA ALA A 103 6.97 -14.32 7.93
C ALA A 103 6.10 -15.56 8.19
N LEU A 104 5.78 -15.84 9.46
CA LEU A 104 4.90 -16.96 9.85
C LEU A 104 3.47 -16.77 9.35
N TYR A 105 2.95 -15.54 9.40
CA TYR A 105 1.64 -15.20 8.83
C TYR A 105 1.63 -15.49 7.33
N ALA A 106 2.62 -14.98 6.59
CA ALA A 106 2.73 -15.19 5.15
C ALA A 106 2.85 -16.68 4.79
N GLU A 107 3.62 -17.46 5.56
CA GLU A 107 3.72 -18.90 5.37
C GLU A 107 2.39 -19.62 5.64
N GLY A 108 1.68 -19.24 6.70
CA GLY A 108 0.34 -19.75 7.02
C GLY A 108 -0.62 -19.54 5.84
N GLU A 109 -0.64 -18.33 5.27
CA GLU A 109 -1.46 -17.98 4.11
C GLU A 109 -1.10 -18.82 2.87
N VAL A 110 0.18 -19.05 2.58
CA VAL A 110 0.61 -19.90 1.46
C VAL A 110 0.20 -21.36 1.66
N ARG A 111 0.24 -21.86 2.90
CA ARG A 111 -0.15 -23.23 3.23
C ARG A 111 -1.67 -23.43 3.21
N ALA A 112 -2.45 -22.42 3.59
CA ALA A 112 -3.91 -22.45 3.57
C ALA A 112 -4.48 -22.46 2.14
N ARG A 113 -3.72 -22.03 1.13
CA ARG A 113 -4.18 -22.04 -0.27
C ARG A 113 -4.36 -23.47 -0.80
N PRO A 114 -5.54 -23.82 -1.34
CA PRO A 114 -5.79 -25.13 -1.92
C PRO A 114 -4.82 -25.44 -3.06
N ARG A 115 -4.37 -26.70 -3.12
CA ARG A 115 -3.35 -27.18 -4.08
C ARG A 115 -3.69 -26.98 -5.56
N SER A 116 -4.95 -26.71 -5.92
CA SER A 116 -5.38 -26.50 -7.31
C SER A 116 -4.93 -25.18 -7.94
N GLN A 117 -4.35 -24.25 -7.16
CA GLN A 117 -3.84 -22.95 -7.64
C GLN A 117 -2.29 -22.86 -7.68
N ARG A 118 -1.57 -23.98 -7.51
CA ARG A 118 -0.08 -24.01 -7.52
C ARG A 118 0.53 -24.31 -8.91
N GLY A 119 -0.23 -24.10 -9.98
CA GLY A 119 0.19 -24.35 -11.37
C GLY A 119 0.74 -23.10 -12.02
#